data_AF-A0A540V4L5-F1
#
_entry.id   AF-A0A540V4L5-F1
#
_cell.length_a   1.000
_cell.length_b   1.000
_cell.length_c   1.000
_cell.angle_alpha   90.00
_cell.angle_beta   90.00
_cell.angle_gamma   90.00
#
_symmetry.space_group_name_H-M   'P 1'
#
loop_
_entity.id
_entity.type
_entity.pdbx_description
1 polymer ?
#
loop_
_entity_poly.entity_id
_entity_poly.type
_entity_poly.pdbx_seq_one_letter_code
_entity_poly.pdbx_strand_id
1 'polypeptide(L)'
;MQQLNKGIEGSNQRTPFEAQKSFANTLKDALDKVNNYQVQSDALTNKLVQGEDVELHEVMIAAQKASITLNATVEIRNKAIEAYQEIMRMTV
;
A
#
# COMPACT_ATOMS: atom_id res chain seq x y z
N MET A 1 34.59 -4.91 -35.90
CA MET A 1 34.06 -6.19 -35.38
C MET A 1 34.93 -6.54 -34.18
N GLN A 2 34.56 -6.35 -32.92
CA GLN A 2 33.28 -6.59 -32.26
C GLN A 2 33.06 -5.50 -31.19
N GLN A 3 31.99 -4.72 -31.35
CA GLN A 3 31.23 -4.23 -30.21
C GLN A 3 30.46 -5.42 -29.63
N LEU A 4 30.18 -5.40 -28.32
CA LEU A 4 28.99 -5.97 -27.64
C LEU A 4 29.39 -6.46 -26.23
N ASN A 5 29.09 -5.67 -25.20
CA ASN A 5 27.99 -5.98 -24.29
C ASN A 5 28.16 -5.21 -22.96
N LYS A 6 27.79 -3.93 -22.98
CA LYS A 6 27.30 -3.22 -21.80
C LYS A 6 25.88 -3.74 -21.56
N GLY A 7 25.70 -4.60 -20.57
CA GLY A 7 24.41 -5.19 -20.23
C GLY A 7 24.24 -5.34 -18.72
N ILE A 8 23.94 -4.24 -18.05
CA ILE A 8 23.09 -4.10 -16.84
C ILE A 8 22.99 -5.36 -15.95
N GLU A 9 24.01 -5.63 -15.13
CA GLU A 9 23.87 -6.47 -13.93
C GLU A 9 23.56 -5.58 -12.72
N GLY A 10 22.34 -5.06 -12.71
CA GLY A 10 21.71 -4.47 -11.53
C GLY A 10 20.69 -5.44 -10.96
N SER A 11 21.11 -6.65 -10.58
CA SER A 11 20.27 -7.61 -9.87
C SER A 11 20.04 -7.10 -8.46
N ASN A 12 18.94 -6.34 -8.30
CA ASN A 12 18.37 -5.96 -7.03
C ASN A 12 17.84 -7.23 -6.32
N GLN A 13 18.75 -8.05 -5.80
CA GLN A 13 18.43 -9.21 -4.98
C GLN A 13 18.00 -8.72 -3.60
N ARG A 14 16.77 -8.20 -3.51
CA ARG A 14 16.12 -8.01 -2.21
C ARG A 14 15.92 -9.39 -1.61
N THR A 15 16.66 -9.70 -0.56
CA THR A 15 16.48 -10.95 0.17
C THR A 15 15.07 -11.01 0.77
N PRO A 16 14.50 -12.19 1.06
CA PRO A 16 13.19 -12.30 1.72
C PRO A 16 13.10 -11.49 3.03
N PHE A 17 14.24 -11.35 3.72
CA PHE A 17 14.40 -10.51 4.90
C PHE A 17 14.28 -9.00 4.59
N GLU A 18 14.89 -8.53 3.49
CA GLU A 18 14.73 -7.14 3.03
C GLU A 18 13.31 -6.86 2.53
N ALA A 19 12.65 -7.84 1.91
CA ALA A 19 11.24 -7.74 1.53
C ALA A 19 10.32 -7.66 2.76
N GLN A 20 10.57 -8.46 3.80
CA GLN A 20 9.85 -8.39 5.08
C GLN A 20 10.06 -7.05 5.79
N LYS A 21 11.29 -6.52 5.82
CA LYS A 21 11.61 -5.21 6.39
C LYS A 21 10.94 -4.08 5.60
N SER A 22 10.95 -4.16 4.27
CA SER A 22 10.23 -3.21 3.42
C SER A 22 8.73 -3.26 3.67
N PHE A 23 8.14 -4.44 3.83
CA PHE A 23 6.73 -4.60 4.15
C PHE A 23 6.38 -4.02 5.53
N ALA A 24 7.19 -4.30 6.55
CA ALA A 24 7.00 -3.76 7.89
C ALA A 24 7.08 -2.22 7.92
N ASN A 25 7.99 -1.63 7.14
CA ASN A 25 8.08 -0.18 6.98
C ASN A 25 6.84 0.38 6.26
N THR A 26 6.39 -0.24 5.17
CA THR A 26 5.17 0.17 4.47
C THR A 26 3.93 0.05 5.36
N LEU A 27 3.85 -0.98 6.19
CA LEU A 27 2.77 -1.17 7.16
C LEU A 27 2.79 -0.08 8.24
N LYS A 28 3.98 0.27 8.75
CA LYS A 28 4.16 1.37 9.69
C LYS A 28 3.72 2.70 9.08
N ASP A 29 4.15 2.99 7.85
CA ASP A 29 3.77 4.21 7.13
C ASP A 29 2.26 4.26 6.86
N ALA A 30 1.64 3.11 6.59
CA ALA A 30 0.19 3.02 6.42
C ALA A 30 -0.56 3.32 7.74
N LEU A 31 -0.09 2.79 8.87
CA LEU A 31 -0.64 3.07 10.20
C LEU A 31 -0.48 4.55 10.57
N ASP A 32 0.68 5.13 10.31
CA ASP A 32 0.95 6.55 10.56
C ASP A 32 0.05 7.45 9.67
N LYS A 33 -0.22 7.04 8.43
CA LYS A 33 -1.19 7.71 7.54
C LYS A 33 -2.62 7.62 8.07
N VAL A 34 -3.06 6.46 8.56
CA VAL A 34 -4.40 6.31 9.16
C VAL A 34 -4.56 7.24 10.35
N ASN A 35 -3.57 7.29 11.24
CA ASN A 35 -3.58 8.23 12.37
C ASN A 35 -3.67 9.69 11.89
N ASN A 36 -2.93 10.05 10.84
CA ASN A 36 -2.99 11.39 10.28
C ASN A 36 -4.37 11.72 9.69
N TYR A 37 -4.99 10.78 8.95
CA TYR A 37 -6.35 10.93 8.44
C TYR A 37 -7.39 11.06 9.56
N GLN A 38 -7.20 10.36 10.68
CA GLN A 38 -8.09 10.45 11.83
C GLN A 38 -8.03 11.85 12.47
N VAL A 39 -6.83 12.39 12.70
CA VAL A 39 -6.64 13.77 13.17
C VAL A 39 -7.25 14.79 12.19
N GLN A 40 -7.08 14.57 10.89
CA GLN A 40 -7.69 15.42 9.86
C GLN A 40 -9.22 15.34 9.86
N SER A 41 -9.78 14.14 10.05
CA SER A 41 -11.21 13.90 10.16
C SER A 41 -11.81 14.60 11.38
N ASP A 42 -11.12 14.60 12.51
CA ASP A 42 -11.55 15.32 13.71
C ASP A 42 -11.54 16.84 13.46
N ALA A 43 -10.53 17.35 12.77
CA ALA A 43 -10.46 18.76 12.38
C ALA A 43 -11.57 19.16 11.40
N LEU A 44 -11.86 18.31 10.40
CA LEU A 44 -12.94 18.52 9.45
C LEU A 44 -14.32 18.37 10.08
N THR A 45 -14.48 17.45 11.03
CA THR A 45 -15.72 17.29 11.81
C THR A 45 -16.00 18.54 12.64
N ASN A 46 -14.97 19.10 13.28
CA ASN A 46 -15.09 20.38 13.98
C ASN A 46 -15.48 21.53 13.05
N LYS A 47 -14.99 21.55 11.80
CA LYS A 47 -15.38 22.52 10.77
C LYS A 47 -16.79 22.27 10.21
N LEU A 48 -17.21 21.02 10.08
CA LEU A 48 -18.55 20.65 9.64
C LEU A 48 -19.62 21.03 10.68
N VAL A 49 -19.34 20.83 11.97
CA VAL A 49 -20.20 21.31 13.07
C VAL A 49 -20.27 22.84 13.07
N GLN A 50 -19.28 23.53 12.47
CA GLN A 50 -19.30 24.97 12.23
C GLN A 50 -20.05 25.37 10.93
N GLY A 51 -20.51 24.41 10.11
CA GLY A 51 -21.39 24.65 8.96
C GLY A 51 -20.70 24.78 7.59
N GLU A 52 -19.53 24.18 7.37
CA GLU A 52 -18.82 24.22 6.08
C GLU A 52 -19.41 23.26 5.01
N ASP A 53 -19.25 23.64 3.73
CA ASP A 53 -19.88 23.09 2.51
C ASP A 53 -19.31 21.72 2.09
N VAL A 54 -20.10 20.64 2.15
CA VAL A 54 -19.72 19.30 1.65
C VAL A 54 -20.80 18.77 0.73
N GLU A 55 -20.44 18.46 -0.52
CA GLU A 55 -21.37 18.00 -1.53
C GLU A 55 -21.53 16.47 -1.52
N LEU A 56 -22.78 15.97 -1.50
CA LEU A 56 -23.13 14.53 -1.38
C LEU A 56 -22.39 13.62 -2.39
N HIS A 57 -22.08 14.13 -3.57
CA HIS A 57 -21.42 13.36 -4.63
C HIS A 57 -19.96 13.03 -4.28
N GLU A 58 -19.27 13.87 -3.52
CA GLU A 58 -17.89 13.61 -3.06
C GLU A 58 -17.85 12.43 -2.08
N VAL A 59 -18.85 12.33 -1.20
CA VAL A 59 -18.99 11.21 -0.26
C VAL A 59 -19.19 9.88 -1.01
N MET A 60 -20.03 9.87 -2.05
CA MET A 60 -20.26 8.67 -2.85
C MET A 60 -19.02 8.22 -3.63
N ILE A 61 -18.28 9.17 -4.21
CA ILE A 61 -17.02 8.88 -4.92
C ILE A 61 -15.99 8.32 -3.94
N ALA A 62 -15.85 8.92 -2.76
CA ALA A 62 -14.95 8.44 -1.71
C ALA A 62 -15.29 7.00 -1.27
N ALA A 63 -16.57 6.70 -1.09
CA ALA A 63 -17.03 5.36 -0.72
C ALA A 63 -16.72 4.31 -1.81
N GLN A 64 -16.95 4.62 -3.08
CA GLN A 64 -16.61 3.73 -4.19
C GLN A 64 -15.10 3.48 -4.28
N LYS A 65 -14.30 4.54 -4.12
CA LYS A 65 -12.83 4.46 -4.15
C LYS A 65 -12.29 3.60 -3.01
N ALA A 66 -12.86 3.74 -1.81
CA ALA A 66 -12.53 2.92 -0.65
C ALA A 66 -12.85 1.44 -0.88
N SER A 67 -14.04 1.13 -1.42
CA SER A 67 -14.45 -0.25 -1.75
C SER A 67 -13.50 -0.92 -2.75
N ILE A 68 -13.18 -0.23 -3.86
CA ILE A 68 -12.25 -0.75 -4.87
C ILE A 68 -10.85 -0.97 -4.28
N THR A 69 -10.37 -0.01 -3.48
CA THR A 69 -9.05 -0.08 -2.84
C THR A 69 -8.95 -1.22 -1.84
N LEU A 70 -10.02 -1.46 -1.06
CA LEU A 70 -10.09 -2.57 -0.13
C LEU A 70 -10.01 -3.91 -0.86
N ASN A 71 -10.77 -4.08 -1.93
CA ASN A 71 -10.73 -5.29 -2.76
C ASN A 71 -9.33 -5.53 -3.34
N ALA A 72 -8.70 -4.49 -3.88
CA ALA A 72 -7.32 -4.59 -4.37
C ALA A 72 -6.32 -4.97 -3.27
N THR A 73 -6.51 -4.47 -2.05
CA THR A 73 -5.68 -4.80 -0.89
C THR A 73 -5.81 -6.26 -0.48
N VAL A 74 -7.03 -6.82 -0.53
CA VAL A 74 -7.27 -8.25 -0.27
C VAL A 74 -6.55 -9.13 -1.28
N GLU A 75 -6.60 -8.80 -2.56
CA GLU A 75 -5.88 -9.54 -3.61
C GLU A 75 -4.36 -9.50 -3.41
N ILE A 76 -3.81 -8.32 -3.08
CA ILE A 76 -2.38 -8.17 -2.78
C ILE A 76 -1.99 -9.01 -1.55
N ARG A 77 -2.81 -9.01 -0.50
CA ARG A 77 -2.60 -9.86 0.69
C ARG A 77 -2.54 -11.33 0.32
N ASN A 78 -3.51 -11.80 -0.48
CA ASN A 78 -3.57 -13.20 -0.89
C ASN A 78 -2.32 -13.60 -1.68
N LYS A 79 -1.89 -12.77 -2.64
CA LYS A 79 -0.67 -13.00 -3.42
C LYS A 79 0.61 -12.97 -2.58
N ALA A 80 0.68 -12.11 -1.57
CA ALA A 80 1.80 -12.09 -0.63
C ALA A 80 1.88 -13.37 0.23
N ILE A 81 0.74 -13.91 0.66
CA ILE A 81 0.68 -15.18 1.39
C ILE A 81 1.10 -16.34 0.48
N GLU A 82 0.59 -16.38 -0.76
CA GLU A 82 0.99 -17.38 -1.76
C GLU A 82 2.51 -17.34 -2.01
N ALA A 83 3.08 -16.14 -2.21
CA ALA A 83 4.52 -15.97 -2.43
C ALA A 83 5.36 -16.44 -1.22
N TYR A 84 4.88 -16.19 0.01
CA TYR A 84 5.54 -16.71 1.21
C TYR A 84 5.49 -18.25 1.27
N GLN A 85 4.34 -18.84 0.97
CA GLN A 85 4.18 -20.30 0.93
C GLN A 85 5.07 -20.94 -0.15
N GLU A 86 5.20 -20.31 -1.32
CA GLU A 86 6.04 -20.81 -2.41
C GLU A 86 7.53 -20.80 -2.04
N ILE A 87 8.03 -19.71 -1.42
CA ILE A 87 9.41 -19.64 -0.93
C ILE A 87 9.71 -20.76 0.08
N MET A 88 8.76 -21.02 0.99
CA MET A 88 8.88 -22.12 1.97
C MET A 88 8.88 -23.51 1.31
N ARG A 89 8.18 -23.69 0.18
CA ARG A 89 8.16 -24.95 -0.58
C ARG A 89 9.42 -25.17 -1.42
N MET A 90 10.09 -24.11 -1.84
CA MET A 90 11.36 -24.20 -2.57
C MET A 90 12.57 -24.49 -1.67
N THR A 91 12.45 -24.29 -0.35
CA THR A 91 13.56 -24.43 0.62
C THR A 91 13.63 -25.79 1.33
N VAL A 92 12.86 -26.78 0.90
CA VAL A 92 12.96 -28.18 1.39
C VAL A 92 13.70 -29.08 0.42
#